data_AF-A0A401V4Q9-F1
#
_entry.id   AF-A0A401V4Q9-F1
#
_cell.length_a   1.000
_cell.length_b   1.000
_cell.length_c   1.000
_cell.angle_alpha   90.00
_cell.angle_beta   90.00
_cell.angle_gamma   90.00
#
_symmetry.space_group_name_H-M   'P 1'
#
loop_
_entity.id
_entity.type
_entity.pdbx_description
1 polymer ?
#
loop_
_entity_poly.entity_id
_entity_poly.type
_entity_poly.pdbx_seq_one_letter_code
_entity_poly.pdbx_strand_id
1 'polypeptide(L)'
;MDEASKPLAAHHWVRTPAIAARLTADREEHRKRRRTAWLVTVAVCGHQALLVGDMVVRATSDSEELRKSAAFVFFLLGVTSILFGLLVWWAWRRVVEVRPVVLPLDATVAEAVGIPELESTPRPHLSLTGQVELPRRW
;
A
#
# COMPACT_ATOMS: atom_id res chain seq x y z
N MET A 1 -29.05 -2.10 26.87
CA MET A 1 -28.65 -2.52 25.51
C MET A 1 -27.77 -1.42 24.96
N ASP A 2 -26.47 -1.67 24.83
CA ASP A 2 -25.48 -0.66 24.48
C ASP A 2 -25.54 -0.34 22.98
N GLU A 3 -25.51 0.94 22.61
CA GLU A 3 -25.75 1.38 21.23
C GLU A 3 -24.68 0.86 20.26
N ALA A 4 -23.48 0.60 20.77
CA ALA A 4 -22.34 0.04 20.05
C ALA A 4 -22.51 -1.42 19.59
N SER A 5 -23.47 -2.15 20.17
CA SER A 5 -23.75 -3.56 19.87
C SER A 5 -24.77 -3.76 18.74
N LYS A 6 -25.36 -2.68 18.23
CA LYS A 6 -26.36 -2.75 17.16
C LYS A 6 -25.67 -2.97 15.80
N PRO A 7 -26.26 -3.78 14.90
CA PRO A 7 -25.74 -3.94 13.55
C PRO A 7 -25.77 -2.60 12.79
N LEU A 8 -24.75 -2.33 11.97
CA LEU A 8 -24.63 -1.08 11.19
C LEU A 8 -25.86 -0.77 10.33
N ALA A 9 -26.61 -1.78 9.90
CA ALA A 9 -27.88 -1.63 9.18
C ALA A 9 -29.02 -1.02 10.01
N ALA A 10 -28.97 -1.14 11.35
CA ALA A 10 -29.94 -0.56 12.27
C ALA A 10 -29.67 0.91 12.60
N HIS A 11 -28.52 1.46 12.17
CA HIS A 11 -28.23 2.87 12.30
C HIS A 11 -28.82 3.65 11.11
N HIS A 12 -29.73 4.59 11.38
CA HIS A 12 -30.18 5.55 10.39
C HIS A 12 -29.04 6.54 10.08
N TRP A 13 -28.30 6.27 9.01
CA TRP A 13 -27.13 7.02 8.51
C TRP A 13 -27.38 8.50 8.15
N VAL A 14 -28.61 8.97 8.32
CA VAL A 14 -29.02 10.37 8.11
C VAL A 14 -28.34 11.33 9.11
N ARG A 15 -27.77 10.85 10.22
CA ARG A 15 -27.25 11.70 11.31
C ARG A 15 -25.74 11.61 11.63
N THR A 16 -24.95 10.73 11.00
CA THR A 16 -23.52 10.58 11.36
C THR A 16 -22.59 10.79 10.17
N PRO A 17 -22.40 12.05 9.72
CA PRO A 17 -21.51 12.37 8.61
C PRO A 17 -20.08 11.92 8.86
N ALA A 18 -19.61 11.87 10.12
CA ALA A 18 -18.23 11.51 10.44
C ALA A 18 -17.90 10.01 10.21
N ILE A 19 -18.84 9.10 10.47
CA ILE A 19 -18.63 7.65 10.30
C ILE A 19 -18.80 7.27 8.83
N ALA A 20 -19.83 7.81 8.16
CA ALA A 20 -19.99 7.66 6.72
C ALA A 20 -18.81 8.27 5.95
N ALA A 21 -18.30 9.43 6.37
CA ALA A 21 -17.09 10.04 5.80
C ALA A 21 -15.84 9.20 6.04
N ARG A 22 -15.67 8.53 7.19
CA ARG A 22 -14.56 7.59 7.42
C ARG A 22 -14.65 6.29 6.61
N LEU A 23 -15.84 5.92 6.13
CA LEU A 23 -16.07 4.74 5.30
C LEU A 23 -16.02 5.06 3.79
N THR A 24 -16.35 6.29 3.40
CA THR A 24 -16.33 6.77 2.00
C THR A 24 -15.06 7.54 1.64
N ALA A 25 -14.43 8.25 2.58
CA ALA A 25 -13.00 8.56 2.54
C ALA A 25 -12.28 7.26 2.92
N ASP A 26 -11.68 6.51 2.01
CA ASP A 26 -10.39 6.93 1.46
C ASP A 26 -10.10 6.25 0.10
N ARG A 27 -11.13 5.83 -0.65
CA ARG A 27 -10.90 5.10 -1.92
C ARG A 27 -10.19 5.97 -2.95
N GLU A 28 -10.56 7.24 -3.07
CA GLU A 28 -9.92 8.18 -3.99
C GLU A 28 -8.52 8.56 -3.54
N GLU A 29 -8.34 8.83 -2.25
CA GLU A 29 -7.03 9.16 -1.67
C GLU A 29 -6.07 7.97 -1.76
N HIS A 30 -6.54 6.75 -1.46
CA HIS A 30 -5.77 5.52 -1.67
C HIS A 30 -5.40 5.35 -3.14
N ARG A 31 -6.32 5.61 -4.08
CA ARG A 31 -6.01 5.58 -5.53
C ARG A 31 -4.97 6.64 -5.91
N LYS A 32 -5.09 7.87 -5.39
CA LYS A 32 -4.12 8.95 -5.62
C LYS A 32 -2.74 8.57 -5.08
N ARG A 33 -2.65 8.16 -3.82
CA ARG A 33 -1.39 7.72 -3.19
C ARG A 33 -0.78 6.53 -3.89
N ARG A 34 -1.58 5.55 -4.32
CA ARG A 34 -1.12 4.40 -5.10
C ARG A 34 -0.58 4.83 -6.47
N ARG A 35 -1.24 5.76 -7.16
CA ARG A 35 -0.74 6.34 -8.41
C ARG A 35 0.58 7.08 -8.19
N THR A 36 0.67 7.91 -7.15
CA THR A 36 1.90 8.62 -6.78
C THR A 36 3.04 7.64 -6.49
N ALA A 37 2.79 6.60 -5.69
CA ALA A 37 3.80 5.57 -5.39
C ALA A 37 4.28 4.84 -6.67
N TRP A 38 3.36 4.54 -7.60
CA TRP A 38 3.72 4.00 -8.91
C TRP A 38 4.56 4.97 -9.73
N LEU A 39 4.16 6.23 -9.85
CA LEU A 39 4.92 7.24 -10.58
C LEU A 39 6.33 7.43 -10.00
N VAL A 40 6.46 7.47 -8.67
CA VAL A 40 7.76 7.51 -7.98
C VAL A 40 8.57 6.27 -8.33
N THR A 41 7.97 5.08 -8.29
CA THR A 41 8.65 3.82 -8.63
C THR A 41 9.14 3.85 -10.08
N VAL A 42 8.30 4.25 -11.04
CA VAL A 42 8.67 4.36 -12.45
C VAL A 42 9.79 5.38 -12.67
N ALA A 43 9.71 6.54 -12.02
CA ALA A 43 10.75 7.57 -12.11
C ALA A 43 12.10 7.08 -11.57
N VAL A 44 12.08 6.38 -10.42
CA VAL A 44 13.28 5.77 -9.83
C VAL A 44 13.85 4.69 -10.75
N CYS A 45 13.02 3.78 -11.26
CA CYS A 45 13.46 2.75 -12.20
C CYS A 45 14.06 3.36 -13.48
N GLY A 46 13.43 4.40 -14.03
CA GLY A 46 13.94 5.12 -15.21
C GLY A 46 15.30 5.76 -14.94
N HIS A 47 15.47 6.45 -13.81
CA HIS A 47 16.75 7.01 -13.42
C HIS A 47 17.84 5.95 -13.23
N GLN A 48 17.52 4.85 -12.54
CA GLN A 48 18.46 3.74 -12.33
C GLN A 48 18.84 3.08 -13.67
N ALA A 49 17.89 2.89 -14.58
CA ALA A 49 18.17 2.35 -15.91
C ALA A 49 19.14 3.22 -16.72
N LEU A 50 19.03 4.56 -16.62
CA LEU A 50 19.97 5.49 -17.25
C LEU A 50 21.38 5.35 -16.68
N LEU A 51 21.53 5.26 -15.35
CA LEU A 51 22.84 5.06 -14.72
C LEU A 51 23.46 3.71 -15.07
N VAL A 52 22.66 2.64 -15.14
CA VAL A 52 23.13 1.34 -15.61
C VAL A 52 23.58 1.42 -17.07
N GLY A 53 22.82 2.10 -17.93
CA GLY A 53 23.21 2.33 -19.32
C GLY A 53 24.54 3.07 -19.44
N ASP A 54 24.71 4.19 -18.71
CA ASP A 54 25.95 4.97 -18.68
C ASP A 54 27.14 4.13 -18.16
N MET A 55 26.91 3.33 -17.11
CA MET A 55 27.92 2.43 -16.57
C MET A 55 28.38 1.40 -17.61
N VAL A 56 27.44 0.76 -18.32
CA VAL A 56 27.74 -0.23 -19.36
C VAL A 56 28.55 0.42 -20.47
N VAL A 57 28.10 1.57 -21.00
CA VAL A 57 28.79 2.31 -22.06
C VAL A 57 30.23 2.65 -21.67
N ARG A 58 30.43 3.13 -20.44
CA ARG A 58 31.77 3.46 -19.92
C ARG A 58 32.64 2.22 -19.71
N ALA A 59 32.06 1.14 -19.19
CA ALA A 59 32.78 -0.10 -18.91
C ALA A 59 33.24 -0.80 -20.21
N THR A 60 32.44 -0.71 -21.28
CA THR A 60 32.77 -1.28 -22.60
C THR A 60 33.53 -0.30 -23.51
N SER A 61 33.89 0.88 -23.02
CA SER A 61 34.65 1.86 -23.79
C SER A 61 36.09 1.40 -24.03
N ASP A 62 36.60 1.66 -25.23
CA ASP A 62 38.00 1.44 -25.58
C ASP A 62 38.95 2.40 -24.84
N SER A 63 38.45 3.55 -24.38
CA SER A 63 39.26 4.50 -23.62
C SER A 63 39.42 4.08 -22.15
N GLU A 64 40.67 4.03 -21.70
CA GLU A 64 41.02 3.60 -20.34
C GLU A 64 40.45 4.55 -19.27
N GLU A 65 40.45 5.85 -19.54
CA GLU A 65 39.87 6.88 -18.68
C GLU A 65 38.36 6.69 -18.45
N LEU A 66 37.59 6.42 -19.52
CA LEU A 66 36.15 6.16 -19.37
C LEU A 66 35.91 4.88 -18.57
N ARG A 67 36.68 3.82 -18.83
CA ARG A 67 36.56 2.55 -18.10
C ARG A 67 36.87 2.69 -16.62
N LYS A 68 37.90 3.48 -16.24
CA LYS A 68 38.16 3.83 -14.84
C LYS A 68 37.02 4.62 -14.21
N SER A 69 36.42 5.55 -14.96
CA SER A 69 35.28 6.34 -14.48
C SER A 69 34.02 5.51 -14.23
N ALA A 70 33.90 4.29 -14.80
CA ALA A 70 32.77 3.40 -14.56
C ALA A 70 32.65 2.99 -13.08
N ALA A 71 33.76 2.90 -12.33
CA ALA A 71 33.74 2.63 -10.90
C ALA A 71 33.02 3.73 -10.09
N PHE A 72 33.18 5.00 -10.50
CA PHE A 72 32.46 6.11 -9.89
C PHE A 72 30.96 6.06 -10.20
N VAL A 73 30.58 5.71 -11.43
CA VAL A 73 29.17 5.51 -11.80
C VAL A 73 28.56 4.34 -11.02
N PHE A 74 29.28 3.24 -10.83
CA PHE A 74 28.84 2.11 -10.01
C PHE A 74 28.63 2.51 -8.54
N PHE A 75 29.55 3.30 -7.98
CA PHE A 75 29.38 3.85 -6.63
C PHE A 75 28.12 4.73 -6.53
N LEU A 76 27.91 5.63 -7.50
CA LEU A 76 26.73 6.48 -7.56
C LEU A 76 25.44 5.67 -7.70
N LEU A 77 25.44 4.61 -8.50
CA LEU A 77 24.34 3.67 -8.65
C LEU A 77 23.99 3.02 -7.29
N GLY A 78 24.99 2.57 -6.54
CA GLY A 78 24.80 1.99 -5.20
C GLY A 78 24.18 2.98 -4.21
N VAL A 79 24.74 4.19 -4.11
CA VAL A 79 24.24 5.24 -3.20
C VAL A 79 22.81 5.64 -3.55
N THR A 80 22.54 5.90 -4.83
CA THR A 80 21.20 6.30 -5.29
C THR A 80 20.19 5.15 -5.15
N SER A 81 20.60 3.90 -5.31
CA SER A 81 19.74 2.73 -5.08
C SER A 81 19.25 2.65 -3.64
N ILE A 82 20.12 2.93 -2.66
CA ILE A 82 19.74 2.95 -1.24
C ILE A 82 18.78 4.11 -0.98
N LEU A 83 19.13 5.33 -1.40
CA LEU A 83 18.32 6.52 -1.14
C LEU A 83 16.94 6.44 -1.80
N PHE A 84 16.88 6.02 -3.07
CA PHE A 84 15.61 5.88 -3.77
C PHE A 84 14.84 4.63 -3.36
N GLY A 85 15.51 3.56 -2.94
CA GLY A 85 14.87 2.42 -2.30
C GLY A 85 14.09 2.84 -1.05
N LEU A 86 14.69 3.68 -0.21
CA LEU A 86 14.01 4.27 0.96
C LEU A 86 12.85 5.18 0.55
N LEU A 87 13.00 5.98 -0.50
CA LEU A 87 11.93 6.84 -1.02
C LEU A 87 10.73 6.03 -1.51
N VAL A 88 10.97 5.00 -2.31
CA VAL A 88 9.94 4.07 -2.81
C VAL A 88 9.27 3.35 -1.65
N TRP A 89 10.05 2.83 -0.70
CA TRP A 89 9.52 2.20 0.50
C TRP A 89 8.62 3.14 1.30
N TRP A 90 9.06 4.39 1.51
CA TRP A 90 8.28 5.40 2.21
C TRP A 90 6.97 5.72 1.47
N ALA A 91 7.03 5.87 0.14
CA ALA A 91 5.84 6.12 -0.68
C ALA A 91 4.82 4.99 -0.58
N TRP A 92 5.27 3.73 -0.62
CA TRP A 92 4.40 2.57 -0.46
C TRP A 92 3.88 2.39 0.97
N ARG A 93 4.67 2.72 1.99
CA ARG A 93 4.21 2.73 3.38
C ARG A 93 3.03 3.68 3.60
N ARG A 94 3.07 4.86 2.97
CA ARG A 94 1.97 5.84 2.97
C ARG A 94 0.70 5.36 2.28
N VAL A 95 0.80 4.41 1.34
CA VAL A 95 -0.36 3.77 0.71
C VAL A 95 -1.01 2.77 1.67
N VAL A 96 -0.19 2.00 2.40
CA VAL A 96 -0.66 1.00 3.38
C VAL A 96 -1.42 1.67 4.54
N GLU A 97 -0.96 2.84 5.01
CA GLU A 97 -1.65 3.64 6.04
C GLU A 97 -3.09 4.04 5.67
N VAL A 98 -3.41 4.07 4.38
CA VAL A 98 -4.67 4.58 3.80
C VAL A 98 -5.46 3.44 3.16
N ARG A 99 -5.13 2.19 3.48
CA ARG A 99 -5.77 1.05 2.86
C ARG A 99 -7.25 1.02 3.28
N PRO A 100 -8.20 1.07 2.32
CA PRO A 100 -9.62 1.04 2.66
C PRO A 100 -9.96 -0.29 3.33
N VAL A 101 -10.50 -0.23 4.55
CA VAL A 101 -11.00 -1.39 5.28
C VAL A 101 -12.38 -1.73 4.75
N VAL A 102 -12.56 -2.94 4.24
CA VAL A 102 -13.88 -3.44 3.82
C VAL A 102 -14.51 -4.11 5.03
N LEU A 103 -15.55 -3.48 5.56
CA LEU A 103 -16.33 -4.04 6.66
C LEU A 103 -17.57 -4.76 6.10
N PRO A 104 -17.94 -5.94 6.62
CA PRO A 104 -19.22 -6.56 6.29
C PRO A 104 -20.38 -5.64 6.71
N LEU A 105 -21.52 -5.76 6.03
CA LEU A 105 -22.74 -4.95 6.31
C LEU A 105 -23.24 -5.11 7.76
N ASP A 106 -22.92 -6.24 8.37
CA ASP A 106 -23.28 -6.58 9.75
C ASP A 106 -22.18 -6.21 10.76
N ALA A 107 -21.11 -5.53 10.32
CA ALA A 107 -20.03 -5.16 11.23
C ALA A 107 -20.54 -4.27 12.36
N THR A 108 -19.92 -4.34 13.53
CA THR A 108 -20.21 -3.41 14.62
C THR A 108 -19.32 -2.17 14.52
N VAL A 109 -19.67 -1.09 15.24
CA VAL A 109 -18.84 0.13 15.29
C VAL A 109 -17.44 -0.18 15.85
N ALA A 110 -17.30 -1.18 16.72
CA ALA A 110 -16.02 -1.64 17.24
C ALA A 110 -15.15 -2.32 16.17
N GLU A 111 -15.75 -3.15 15.30
CA GLU A 111 -15.06 -3.74 14.15
C GLU A 111 -14.60 -2.68 13.15
N ALA A 112 -15.37 -1.58 13.01
CA ALA A 112 -15.01 -0.46 12.14
C ALA A 112 -13.77 0.33 12.62
N VAL A 113 -13.45 0.26 13.91
CA VAL A 113 -12.27 0.89 14.52
C VAL A 113 -11.09 -0.09 14.63
N GLY A 114 -11.25 -1.34 14.19
CA GLY A 114 -10.19 -2.34 14.17
C GLY A 114 -9.96 -3.02 15.51
N ILE A 115 -10.95 -3.03 16.41
CA ILE A 115 -10.96 -3.86 17.61
C ILE A 115 -11.70 -5.16 17.22
N PRO A 116 -10.98 -6.24 16.86
CA PRO A 116 -11.63 -7.53 16.65
C PRO A 116 -12.29 -7.95 17.96
N GLU A 117 -13.59 -8.22 17.90
CA GLU A 117 -14.49 -8.48 19.01
C GLU A 117 -13.90 -9.51 20.00
N LEU A 118 -13.35 -9.06 21.13
CA LEU A 118 -12.79 -9.93 22.18
C LEU A 118 -13.87 -10.66 23.00
N GLU A 119 -15.15 -10.30 22.84
CA GLU A 119 -16.26 -10.87 23.63
C GLU A 119 -17.40 -11.48 22.80
N SER A 120 -17.32 -11.48 21.46
CA SER A 120 -18.27 -12.21 20.63
C SER A 120 -17.87 -13.68 20.53
N THR A 121 -18.84 -14.60 20.55
CA THR A 121 -18.62 -16.02 20.22
C THR A 121 -17.79 -16.11 18.95
N PRO A 122 -16.68 -16.88 18.90
CA PRO A 122 -15.83 -16.96 17.72
C PRO A 122 -16.68 -17.21 16.49
N ARG A 123 -16.67 -16.26 15.54
CA ARG A 123 -17.32 -16.50 14.25
C ARG A 123 -16.66 -17.75 13.65
N PRO A 124 -17.43 -18.68 13.06
CA PRO A 124 -16.87 -19.87 12.45
C PRO A 124 -15.84 -19.44 11.40
N HIS A 125 -14.58 -19.58 11.78
CA HIS A 125 -13.43 -19.30 10.94
C HIS A 125 -13.31 -20.46 9.96
N LEU A 126 -12.83 -20.15 8.74
CA LEU A 126 -12.46 -21.09 7.68
C LEU A 126 -11.91 -22.40 8.26
N SER A 127 -12.76 -23.41 8.40
CA SER A 127 -12.26 -24.77 8.53
C SER A 127 -11.83 -25.21 7.13
N LEU A 128 -10.84 -26.09 7.06
CA LEU A 128 -10.35 -26.73 5.83
C LEU A 128 -11.42 -27.47 5.01
N THR A 129 -12.70 -27.41 5.42
CA THR A 129 -13.83 -28.15 4.84
C THR A 129 -14.60 -27.39 3.75
N GLY A 130 -14.18 -26.17 3.38
CA GLY A 130 -14.63 -25.54 2.12
C GLY A 130 -16.11 -25.16 2.02
N GLN A 131 -16.83 -25.03 3.15
CA GLN A 131 -18.26 -24.69 3.15
C GLN A 131 -18.59 -23.19 2.97
N VAL A 132 -17.59 -22.33 2.76
CA VAL A 132 -17.81 -20.88 2.58
C VAL A 132 -17.26 -20.45 1.22
N GLU A 133 -18.15 -19.91 0.39
CA GLU A 133 -17.78 -19.36 -0.92
C GLU A 133 -16.81 -18.20 -0.72
N LEU A 134 -15.58 -18.37 -1.23
CA LEU A 134 -14.52 -17.37 -1.09
C LEU A 134 -14.96 -16.06 -1.75
N PRO A 135 -14.75 -14.89 -1.10
CA PRO A 135 -15.08 -13.62 -1.72
C PRO A 135 -14.29 -13.47 -3.03
N ARG A 136 -15.03 -13.35 -4.14
CA ARG A 136 -14.45 -13.13 -5.48
C ARG A 136 -13.58 -11.90 -5.44
N ARG A 137 -12.27 -12.11 -5.57
CA ARG A 137 -11.27 -11.04 -5.68
C ARG A 137 -11.44 -10.41 -7.07
N TRP A 138 -11.67 -9.10 -7.11
CA TRP A 138 -11.50 -8.26 -8.29
C TRP A 138 -10.33 -7.32 -8.01
#